data_AF-A0ABD7HZ43-F1
#
_entry.id   AF-A0ABD7HZ43-F1
#
_cell.length_a   1.000
_cell.length_b   1.000
_cell.length_c   1.000
_cell.angle_alpha   90.00
_cell.angle_beta   90.00
_cell.angle_gamma   90.00
#
_symmetry.space_group_name_H-M   'P 1'
#
loop_
_entity.id
_entity.type
_entity.pdbx_description
1 polymer ?
#
loop_
_entity_poly.entity_id
_entity_poly.type
_entity_poly.pdbx_seq_one_letter_code
_entity_poly.pdbx_strand_id
1 'polypeptide(L)'
;DIASKAQQDTNTTNITNINNTIAKGLNFAGDTGADINKQLGEKLSIKGGASADLTDNNIGVISDGAQLNVKLKKDVNLGPNGSLTINGKTYVNKDGLNAGGQKITNVAPGTDGTDAVNVDQLNAAIGGTSKATTVKAKDANVTVTEGVNAAGGKEYTVGLGDKVTLGSDADKKVVVDGTTGTITAGDKVTINGTTGDIKAGTVKITGAGTVNELTNRTWDIDNPTVVHGQAATEDQLKHVSDGVKNNKTDITNINNTIAKGLNFKGDDTTVINKQLGEQLDIKGGADANKLSDDNIGVVSANGALNVKLSKELKNLTSVTTGNTVMNTDGLTINGGPKIVKDGIDAGG
;
A
#
# COMPACT_ATOMS: atom_id res chain seq x y z
N ASP A 1 -145.91 48.35 26.76
CA ASP A 1 -144.92 49.44 26.80
C ASP A 1 -143.90 49.21 25.69
N ILE A 2 -143.87 50.09 24.68
CA ILE A 2 -143.00 49.94 23.49
C ILE A 2 -141.54 50.27 23.85
N ALA A 3 -141.32 51.05 24.92
CA ALA A 3 -139.98 51.42 25.37
C ALA A 3 -139.17 50.21 25.89
N SER A 4 -139.81 49.20 26.48
CA SER A 4 -139.11 48.00 26.97
C SER A 4 -138.59 47.09 25.85
N LYS A 5 -139.28 47.06 24.69
CA LYS A 5 -138.89 46.23 23.55
C LYS A 5 -137.67 46.80 22.80
N ALA A 6 -137.61 48.12 22.62
CA ALA A 6 -136.47 48.78 21.98
C ALA A 6 -135.17 48.64 22.80
N GLN A 7 -135.26 48.70 24.12
CA GLN A 7 -134.12 48.45 25.01
C GLN A 7 -133.68 46.98 24.98
N GLN A 8 -134.61 46.03 24.92
CA GLN A 8 -134.29 44.60 24.75
C GLN A 8 -133.59 44.31 23.41
N ASP A 9 -134.02 44.95 22.33
CA ASP A 9 -133.38 44.79 21.01
C ASP A 9 -131.97 45.40 21.00
N THR A 10 -131.79 46.58 21.60
CA THR A 10 -130.48 47.21 21.79
C THR A 10 -129.55 46.32 22.63
N ASN A 11 -130.05 45.77 23.74
CA ASN A 11 -129.29 44.85 24.57
C ASN A 11 -128.92 43.57 23.81
N THR A 12 -129.84 43.03 23.01
CA THR A 12 -129.60 41.83 22.18
C THR A 12 -128.52 42.10 21.13
N THR A 13 -128.57 43.23 20.45
CA THR A 13 -127.53 43.66 19.49
C THR A 13 -126.18 43.87 20.19
N ASN A 14 -126.15 44.54 21.35
CA ASN A 14 -124.92 44.77 22.09
C ASN A 14 -124.29 43.46 22.58
N ILE A 15 -125.10 42.54 23.12
CA ILE A 15 -124.64 41.21 23.53
C ILE A 15 -124.12 40.43 22.33
N THR A 16 -124.79 40.50 21.19
CA THR A 16 -124.35 39.84 19.95
C THR A 16 -123.02 40.40 19.45
N ASN A 17 -122.85 41.72 19.47
CA ASN A 17 -121.60 42.39 19.06
C ASN A 17 -120.45 42.05 20.03
N ILE A 18 -120.73 42.00 21.33
CA ILE A 18 -119.76 41.57 22.34
C ILE A 18 -119.35 40.12 22.09
N ASN A 19 -120.31 39.22 21.89
CA ASN A 19 -120.05 37.81 21.61
C ASN A 19 -119.24 37.62 20.32
N ASN A 20 -119.60 38.34 19.25
CA ASN A 20 -118.86 38.32 17.99
C ASN A 20 -117.43 38.85 18.14
N THR A 21 -117.23 39.87 18.98
CA THR A 21 -115.89 40.43 19.24
C THR A 21 -115.04 39.49 20.09
N ILE A 22 -115.61 38.89 21.14
CA ILE A 22 -114.93 37.86 21.95
C ILE A 22 -114.58 36.63 21.11
N ALA A 23 -115.46 36.23 20.18
CA ALA A 23 -115.24 35.10 19.29
C ALA A 23 -114.07 35.29 18.30
N LYS A 24 -113.69 36.54 17.99
CA LYS A 24 -112.50 36.83 17.16
C LYS A 24 -111.20 36.40 17.83
N GLY A 25 -111.17 36.31 19.17
CA GLY A 25 -110.00 35.89 19.93
C GLY A 25 -108.78 36.80 19.76
N LEU A 26 -107.60 36.26 20.10
CA LEU A 26 -106.28 36.84 19.90
C LEU A 26 -105.51 36.00 18.87
N ASN A 27 -104.85 36.65 17.90
CA ASN A 27 -103.99 36.00 16.92
C ASN A 27 -102.52 36.18 17.29
N PHE A 28 -101.73 35.10 17.21
CA PHE A 28 -100.28 35.10 17.45
C PHE A 28 -99.56 34.50 16.24
N ALA A 29 -98.65 35.27 15.64
CA ALA A 29 -97.83 34.82 14.52
C ALA A 29 -96.42 34.44 15.01
N GLY A 30 -95.82 33.43 14.38
CA GLY A 30 -94.40 33.10 14.51
C GLY A 30 -93.61 33.46 13.24
N ASP A 31 -92.29 33.26 13.24
CA ASP A 31 -91.43 33.57 12.08
C ASP A 31 -91.77 32.73 10.84
N THR A 32 -92.37 31.55 11.03
CA THR A 32 -92.90 30.68 9.98
C THR A 32 -94.19 29.99 10.45
N GLY A 33 -94.97 29.43 9.53
CA GLY A 33 -96.20 28.68 9.84
C GLY A 33 -97.48 29.54 9.81
N ALA A 34 -98.60 28.94 10.21
CA ALA A 34 -99.91 29.61 10.27
C ALA A 34 -100.12 30.33 11.61
N ASP A 35 -100.85 31.44 11.57
CA ASP A 35 -101.23 32.19 12.78
C ASP A 35 -102.04 31.31 13.75
N ILE A 36 -101.75 31.45 15.04
CA ILE A 36 -102.46 30.77 16.12
C ILE A 36 -103.56 31.72 16.64
N ASN A 37 -104.82 31.38 16.41
CA ASN A 37 -105.96 32.06 17.04
C ASN A 37 -106.31 31.41 18.39
N LYS A 38 -106.53 32.22 19.42
CA LYS A 38 -107.01 31.79 20.74
C LYS A 38 -108.19 32.60 21.24
N GLN A 39 -109.27 31.92 21.60
CA GLN A 39 -110.45 32.54 22.20
C GLN A 39 -110.27 32.78 23.70
N LEU A 40 -111.12 33.65 24.28
CA LEU A 40 -111.06 33.97 25.70
C LEU A 40 -111.25 32.71 26.55
N GLY A 41 -110.33 32.45 27.47
CA GLY A 41 -110.30 31.25 28.32
C GLY A 41 -109.45 30.11 27.76
N GLU A 42 -109.01 30.17 26.51
CA GLU A 42 -108.07 29.19 25.97
C GLU A 42 -106.62 29.45 26.44
N LYS A 43 -105.86 28.38 26.66
CA LYS A 43 -104.44 28.46 27.00
C LYS A 43 -103.59 28.54 25.73
N LEU A 44 -102.81 29.61 25.58
CA LEU A 44 -101.66 29.63 24.67
C LEU A 44 -100.46 28.98 25.36
N SER A 45 -99.91 27.92 24.77
CA SER A 45 -98.65 27.33 25.24
C SER A 45 -97.50 27.90 24.42
N ILE A 46 -96.67 28.74 25.05
CA ILE A 46 -95.42 29.22 24.45
C ILE A 46 -94.30 28.28 24.91
N LYS A 47 -93.91 27.36 24.03
CA LYS A 47 -92.81 26.43 24.26
C LYS A 47 -91.64 26.89 23.41
N GLY A 48 -90.42 26.89 23.95
CA GLY A 48 -89.20 27.10 23.15
C GLY A 48 -88.76 25.86 22.37
N GLY A 49 -89.69 24.93 22.09
CA GLY A 49 -89.45 23.70 21.32
C GLY A 49 -89.61 23.98 19.84
N ALA A 50 -88.73 23.44 19.00
CA ALA A 50 -88.68 23.82 17.59
C ALA A 50 -88.57 22.60 16.66
N SER A 51 -89.34 22.64 15.58
CA SER A 51 -89.83 21.45 14.87
C SER A 51 -89.14 21.15 13.52
N ALA A 52 -88.07 21.87 13.13
CA ALA A 52 -87.18 21.58 12.00
C ALA A 52 -85.91 22.46 12.04
N ASP A 53 -84.73 21.89 11.75
CA ASP A 53 -83.37 22.50 11.75
C ASP A 53 -83.04 23.48 12.89
N LEU A 54 -83.77 23.35 14.00
CA LEU A 54 -83.63 24.11 15.22
C LEU A 54 -83.37 23.12 16.36
N THR A 55 -82.59 23.53 17.34
CA THR A 55 -82.23 22.67 18.47
C THR A 55 -83.35 22.66 19.50
N ASP A 56 -83.93 21.50 19.77
CA ASP A 56 -84.91 21.35 20.85
C ASP A 56 -84.28 21.63 22.22
N ASN A 57 -85.09 22.20 23.12
CA ASN A 57 -84.77 22.42 24.54
C ASN A 57 -83.71 23.49 24.86
N ASN A 58 -83.17 24.19 23.86
CA ASN A 58 -82.19 25.26 24.11
C ASN A 58 -82.81 26.61 24.48
N ILE A 59 -84.10 26.82 24.20
CA ILE A 59 -84.84 28.02 24.60
C ILE A 59 -85.87 27.64 25.67
N GLY A 60 -85.76 28.28 26.83
CA GLY A 60 -86.72 28.17 27.93
C GLY A 60 -87.60 29.41 28.02
N VAL A 61 -88.90 29.21 28.28
CA VAL A 61 -89.85 30.30 28.57
C VAL A 61 -90.29 30.15 30.01
N ILE A 62 -89.98 31.14 30.85
CA ILE A 62 -90.23 31.11 32.30
C ILE A 62 -91.13 32.28 32.68
N SER A 63 -92.27 31.97 33.31
CA SER A 63 -93.12 33.00 33.93
C SER A 63 -92.56 33.41 35.29
N ASP A 64 -92.46 34.71 35.54
CA ASP A 64 -92.17 35.26 36.88
C ASP A 64 -93.43 35.79 37.60
N GLY A 65 -94.61 35.56 37.01
CA GLY A 65 -95.89 36.05 37.53
C GLY A 65 -96.31 37.42 36.97
N ALA A 66 -95.41 38.16 36.33
CA ALA A 66 -95.72 39.42 35.64
C ALA A 66 -95.48 39.35 34.12
N GLN A 67 -94.43 38.65 33.69
CA GLN A 67 -94.05 38.49 32.29
C GLN A 67 -93.52 37.09 31.99
N LEU A 68 -93.47 36.74 30.70
CA LEU A 68 -92.82 35.53 30.21
C LEU A 68 -91.40 35.87 29.74
N ASN A 69 -90.40 35.34 30.41
CA ASN A 69 -89.00 35.54 30.08
C ASN A 69 -88.50 34.43 29.16
N VAL A 70 -88.00 34.80 27.98
CA VAL A 70 -87.35 33.88 27.05
C VAL A 70 -85.85 33.88 27.32
N LYS A 71 -85.27 32.70 27.58
CA LYS A 71 -83.86 32.55 27.96
C LYS A 71 -83.21 31.38 27.21
N LEU A 72 -81.92 31.50 26.93
CA LEU A 72 -81.09 30.35 26.53
C LEU A 72 -80.87 29.43 27.73
N LYS A 73 -80.83 28.13 27.47
CA LYS A 73 -80.34 27.15 28.43
C LYS A 73 -78.87 27.43 28.75
N LYS A 74 -78.46 27.15 29.99
CA LYS A 74 -77.06 27.30 30.43
C LYS A 74 -76.09 26.54 29.52
N ASP A 75 -76.44 25.31 29.20
CA ASP A 75 -75.70 24.46 28.27
C ASP A 75 -76.48 24.34 26.97
N VAL A 76 -75.96 24.95 25.91
CA VAL A 76 -76.54 24.90 24.57
C VAL A 76 -76.11 23.58 23.91
N ASN A 77 -77.06 22.71 23.63
CA ASN A 77 -76.81 21.48 22.88
C ASN A 77 -77.17 21.68 21.41
N LEU A 78 -76.17 21.75 20.53
CA LEU A 78 -76.40 22.03 19.11
C LEU A 78 -76.96 20.82 18.32
N GLY A 79 -77.10 19.65 18.94
CA GLY A 79 -77.59 18.43 18.30
C GLY A 79 -76.59 17.78 17.32
N PRO A 80 -76.96 16.65 16.68
CA PRO A 80 -76.06 15.88 15.81
C PRO A 80 -75.53 16.64 14.58
N ASN A 81 -76.29 17.61 14.09
CA ASN A 81 -75.95 18.45 12.93
C ASN A 81 -75.57 19.88 13.33
N GLY A 82 -75.44 20.12 14.63
CA GLY A 82 -75.07 21.40 15.19
C GLY A 82 -73.66 21.82 14.82
N SER A 83 -73.45 23.13 14.66
CA SER A 83 -72.10 23.65 14.43
C SER A 83 -71.89 25.06 15.00
N LEU A 84 -70.64 25.38 15.32
CA LEU A 84 -70.20 26.75 15.54
C LEU A 84 -69.60 27.30 14.25
N THR A 85 -70.31 28.23 13.62
CA THR A 85 -69.88 28.90 12.40
C THR A 85 -69.68 30.39 12.67
N ILE A 86 -68.50 30.91 12.31
CA ILE A 86 -68.15 32.32 12.48
C ILE A 86 -67.67 32.85 11.13
N ASN A 87 -68.29 33.92 10.63
CA ASN A 87 -67.99 34.55 9.33
C ASN A 87 -67.99 33.54 8.17
N GLY A 88 -68.98 32.63 8.14
CA GLY A 88 -69.12 31.62 7.09
C GLY A 88 -68.14 30.42 7.16
N LYS A 89 -67.28 30.35 8.19
CA LYS A 89 -66.40 29.20 8.43
C LYS A 89 -66.89 28.37 9.62
N THR A 90 -67.03 27.06 9.42
CA THR A 90 -67.38 26.10 10.47
C THR A 90 -66.14 25.67 11.23
N TYR A 91 -66.10 25.92 12.54
CA TYR A 91 -64.96 25.62 13.41
C TYR A 91 -65.16 24.36 14.26
N VAL A 92 -66.41 24.08 14.66
CA VAL A 92 -66.77 22.89 15.43
C VAL A 92 -68.04 22.30 14.84
N ASN A 93 -68.02 21.01 14.56
CA ASN A 93 -69.19 20.22 14.14
C ASN A 93 -69.04 18.76 14.62
N LYS A 94 -69.88 17.86 14.13
CA LYS A 94 -69.85 16.43 14.49
C LYS A 94 -68.54 15.70 14.18
N ASP A 95 -67.72 16.22 13.26
CA ASP A 95 -66.46 15.61 12.83
C ASP A 95 -65.26 16.14 13.64
N GLY A 96 -65.47 17.14 14.50
CA GLY A 96 -64.48 17.67 15.42
C GLY A 96 -64.15 19.14 15.19
N LEU A 97 -62.91 19.51 15.51
CA LEU A 97 -62.40 20.87 15.40
C LEU A 97 -61.72 21.08 14.03
N ASN A 98 -62.07 22.18 13.37
CA ASN A 98 -61.41 22.66 12.17
C ASN A 98 -60.83 24.06 12.41
N ALA A 99 -59.50 24.21 12.34
CA ALA A 99 -58.84 25.49 12.53
C ALA A 99 -59.02 26.46 11.35
N GLY A 100 -59.60 26.02 10.23
CA GLY A 100 -59.93 26.89 9.09
C GLY A 100 -58.71 27.52 8.41
N GLY A 101 -57.57 26.83 8.42
CA GLY A 101 -56.28 27.31 7.90
C GLY A 101 -55.55 28.30 8.82
N GLN A 102 -56.06 28.55 10.03
CA GLN A 102 -55.45 29.44 11.00
C GLN A 102 -54.46 28.68 11.89
N LYS A 103 -53.49 29.40 12.46
CA LYS A 103 -52.60 28.85 13.49
C LYS A 103 -53.38 28.60 14.79
N ILE A 104 -53.24 27.41 15.36
CA ILE A 104 -53.63 27.14 16.73
C ILE A 104 -52.46 27.59 17.62
N THR A 105 -52.67 28.63 18.42
CA THR A 105 -51.63 29.23 19.27
C THR A 105 -51.82 28.80 20.72
N ASN A 106 -50.78 28.96 21.55
CA ASN A 106 -50.80 28.60 22.97
C ASN A 106 -51.06 27.10 23.24
N VAL A 107 -50.57 26.24 22.34
CA VAL A 107 -50.57 24.79 22.55
C VAL A 107 -49.40 24.43 23.47
N ALA A 108 -49.71 24.03 24.69
CA ALA A 108 -48.72 23.49 25.63
C ALA A 108 -48.04 22.25 25.03
N PRO A 109 -46.80 21.91 25.43
CA PRO A 109 -46.16 20.68 24.98
C PRO A 109 -47.04 19.46 25.29
N GLY A 110 -47.33 18.64 24.28
CA GLY A 110 -48.08 17.40 24.46
C GLY A 110 -47.25 16.38 25.24
N THR A 111 -47.88 15.68 26.18
CA THR A 111 -47.24 14.67 27.04
C THR A 111 -47.77 13.27 26.76
N ASP A 112 -49.04 13.15 26.40
CA ASP A 112 -49.69 11.88 26.08
C ASP A 112 -49.67 11.61 24.56
N GLY A 113 -49.79 10.34 24.16
CA GLY A 113 -49.70 9.92 22.75
C GLY A 113 -50.80 10.47 21.83
N THR A 114 -51.84 11.10 22.39
CA THR A 114 -52.95 11.72 21.65
C THR A 114 -52.93 13.25 21.70
N ASP A 115 -51.95 13.85 22.38
CA ASP A 115 -51.82 15.31 22.44
C ASP A 115 -51.30 15.88 21.13
N ALA A 116 -51.70 17.11 20.83
CA ALA A 116 -51.10 17.85 19.73
C ALA A 116 -49.65 18.23 20.07
N VAL A 117 -48.76 18.10 19.09
CA VAL A 117 -47.37 18.58 19.22
C VAL A 117 -47.27 20.05 18.81
N ASN A 118 -46.51 20.84 19.58
CA ASN A 118 -46.20 22.21 19.19
C ASN A 118 -44.86 22.30 18.43
N VAL A 119 -44.57 23.48 17.87
CA VAL A 119 -43.37 23.70 17.06
C VAL A 119 -42.09 23.53 17.88
N ASP A 120 -42.09 23.83 19.17
CA ASP A 120 -40.92 23.66 20.03
C ASP A 120 -40.58 22.18 20.22
N GLN A 121 -41.57 21.30 20.38
CA GLN A 121 -41.35 19.84 20.41
C GLN A 121 -40.80 19.32 19.08
N LEU A 122 -41.29 19.83 17.96
CA LEU A 122 -40.76 19.49 16.63
C LEU A 122 -39.31 19.94 16.47
N ASN A 123 -38.99 21.18 16.84
CA ASN A 123 -37.63 21.72 16.80
C ASN A 123 -36.69 20.96 17.73
N ALA A 124 -37.15 20.56 18.92
CA ALA A 124 -36.39 19.74 19.85
C ALA A 124 -36.11 18.34 19.27
N ALA A 125 -37.09 17.72 18.61
CA ALA A 125 -36.91 16.44 17.94
C ALA A 125 -35.90 16.52 16.78
N ILE A 126 -35.98 17.57 15.96
CA ILE A 126 -35.04 17.84 14.85
C ILE A 126 -33.64 18.18 15.38
N GLY A 127 -33.53 18.95 16.46
CA GLY A 127 -32.26 19.24 17.12
C GLY A 127 -31.63 18.00 17.78
N GLY A 128 -32.47 17.09 18.30
CA GLY A 128 -32.06 15.85 18.95
C GLY A 128 -31.46 14.80 18.00
N THR A 129 -31.87 14.76 16.74
CA THR A 129 -31.25 13.94 15.69
C THR A 129 -29.86 14.46 15.27
N SER A 130 -29.48 15.67 15.67
CA SER A 130 -28.12 16.22 15.52
C SER A 130 -27.14 15.70 16.59
N LYS A 131 -27.42 14.56 17.24
CA LYS A 131 -26.37 13.79 17.91
C LYS A 131 -25.47 13.18 16.84
N ALA A 132 -24.53 14.01 16.40
CA ALA A 132 -23.61 13.81 15.29
C ALA A 132 -22.97 12.42 15.32
N THR A 133 -23.07 11.70 14.21
CA THR A 133 -22.14 10.60 13.92
C THR A 133 -20.73 11.15 14.00
N THR A 134 -19.96 10.76 15.02
CA THR A 134 -18.56 11.13 15.15
C THR A 134 -17.71 10.08 14.46
N VAL A 135 -17.06 10.44 13.36
CA VAL A 135 -16.02 9.62 12.73
C VAL A 135 -14.67 10.26 13.07
N LYS A 136 -13.78 9.52 13.72
CA LYS A 136 -12.44 9.99 14.08
C LYS A 136 -11.41 8.99 13.58
N ALA A 137 -10.32 9.50 13.01
CA ALA A 137 -9.14 8.69 12.76
C ALA A 137 -8.62 8.12 14.09
N LYS A 138 -8.29 6.82 14.10
CA LYS A 138 -7.69 6.17 15.26
C LYS A 138 -6.28 6.72 15.52
N ASP A 139 -5.55 6.98 14.45
CA ASP A 139 -4.16 7.43 14.44
C ASP A 139 -3.85 8.19 13.14
N ALA A 140 -2.61 8.64 12.97
CA ALA A 140 -2.18 9.45 11.83
C ALA A 140 -2.19 8.72 10.48
N ASN A 141 -2.32 7.38 10.44
CA ASN A 141 -2.35 6.64 9.18
C ASN A 141 -3.71 6.76 8.48
N VAL A 142 -4.77 7.02 9.23
CA VAL A 142 -6.14 7.10 8.70
C VAL A 142 -6.50 8.57 8.50
N THR A 143 -6.96 8.89 7.30
CA THR A 143 -7.54 10.20 6.99
C THR A 143 -9.06 10.09 7.04
N VAL A 144 -9.70 11.13 7.59
CA VAL A 144 -11.15 11.29 7.60
C VAL A 144 -11.45 12.66 7.04
N THR A 145 -12.09 12.71 5.89
CA THR A 145 -12.50 13.96 5.23
C THR A 145 -14.01 14.08 5.30
N GLU A 146 -14.50 15.20 5.84
CA GLU A 146 -15.93 15.51 5.91
C GLU A 146 -16.40 16.18 4.61
N GLY A 147 -17.57 15.76 4.11
CA GLY A 147 -18.26 16.31 2.95
C GLY A 147 -19.78 16.30 3.14
N VAL A 148 -20.50 16.60 2.05
CA VAL A 148 -21.96 16.61 2.01
C VAL A 148 -22.41 15.68 0.88
N ASN A 149 -23.31 14.74 1.17
CA ASN A 149 -23.86 13.83 0.16
C ASN A 149 -24.95 14.52 -0.69
N ALA A 150 -25.40 13.83 -1.74
CA ALA A 150 -26.44 14.35 -2.64
C ALA A 150 -27.78 14.69 -1.97
N ALA A 151 -28.05 14.14 -0.77
CA ALA A 151 -29.26 14.40 0.02
C ALA A 151 -29.08 15.53 1.06
N GLY A 152 -27.93 16.21 1.09
CA GLY A 152 -27.64 17.28 2.04
C GLY A 152 -27.18 16.79 3.42
N GLY A 153 -26.95 15.50 3.60
CA GLY A 153 -26.41 14.91 4.83
C GLY A 153 -24.89 14.94 4.88
N LYS A 154 -24.30 14.89 6.08
CA LYS A 154 -22.84 14.75 6.26
C LYS A 154 -22.35 13.40 5.71
N GLU A 155 -21.27 13.41 4.97
CA GLU A 155 -20.57 12.22 4.46
C GLU A 155 -19.11 12.23 4.91
N TYR A 156 -18.55 11.06 5.23
CA TYR A 156 -17.16 10.93 5.64
C TYR A 156 -16.43 9.95 4.73
N THR A 157 -15.41 10.42 4.04
CA THR A 157 -14.48 9.56 3.30
C THR A 157 -13.37 9.11 4.24
N VAL A 158 -13.21 7.80 4.41
CA VAL A 158 -12.19 7.20 5.29
C VAL A 158 -11.21 6.42 4.43
N GLY A 159 -9.92 6.70 4.58
CA GLY A 159 -8.86 6.04 3.82
C GLY A 159 -7.53 6.08 4.56
N LEU A 160 -6.52 5.47 3.97
CA LEU A 160 -5.13 5.65 4.42
C LEU A 160 -4.57 6.94 3.80
N GLY A 161 -3.67 7.60 4.51
CA GLY A 161 -2.84 8.65 3.91
C GLY A 161 -1.75 8.06 2.99
N ASP A 162 -1.11 8.91 2.20
CA ASP A 162 0.03 8.53 1.34
C ASP A 162 1.22 7.96 2.14
N LYS A 163 1.30 8.32 3.42
CA LYS A 163 2.31 7.84 4.37
C LYS A 163 1.64 7.03 5.47
N VAL A 164 2.07 5.78 5.61
CA VAL A 164 1.62 4.85 6.64
C VAL A 164 2.81 4.44 7.50
N THR A 165 2.69 4.64 8.81
CA THR A 165 3.70 4.27 9.83
C THR A 165 3.14 3.21 10.76
N LEU A 166 3.78 2.04 10.79
CA LEU A 166 3.46 0.92 11.68
C LEU A 166 4.48 0.87 12.83
N GLY A 167 4.00 1.03 14.07
CA GLY A 167 4.84 1.09 15.27
C GLY A 167 5.29 2.52 15.63
N SER A 168 5.52 2.75 16.92
CA SER A 168 5.91 4.06 17.46
C SER A 168 7.39 4.20 17.79
N ASP A 169 8.08 3.09 18.02
CA ASP A 169 9.51 3.03 18.29
C ASP A 169 10.30 3.37 17.01
N ALA A 170 11.15 4.39 17.07
CA ALA A 170 11.87 4.89 15.90
C ALA A 170 12.75 3.81 15.25
N ASP A 171 13.34 2.92 16.06
CA ASP A 171 14.25 1.87 15.58
C ASP A 171 13.51 0.66 14.99
N LYS A 172 12.19 0.57 15.21
CA LYS A 172 11.36 -0.59 14.84
C LYS A 172 10.19 -0.24 13.94
N LYS A 173 9.88 1.04 13.77
CA LYS A 173 8.76 1.47 12.93
C LYS A 173 9.00 1.06 11.48
N VAL A 174 7.92 0.73 10.79
CA VAL A 174 7.92 0.53 9.35
C VAL A 174 7.14 1.66 8.73
N VAL A 175 7.76 2.39 7.81
CA VAL A 175 7.10 3.49 7.09
C VAL A 175 7.01 3.13 5.62
N VAL A 176 5.80 3.16 5.08
CA VAL A 176 5.54 3.16 3.64
C VAL A 176 5.14 4.58 3.27
N ASP A 177 5.96 5.24 2.48
CA ASP A 177 5.82 6.65 2.13
C ASP A 177 5.67 6.79 0.61
N GLY A 178 4.42 6.85 0.15
CA GLY A 178 4.08 7.01 -1.26
C GLY A 178 4.45 8.37 -1.83
N THR A 179 4.57 9.41 -0.99
CA THR A 179 5.00 10.75 -1.40
C THR A 179 6.46 10.76 -1.87
N THR A 180 7.30 9.98 -1.19
CA THR A 180 8.73 9.84 -1.54
C THR A 180 9.05 8.56 -2.32
N GLY A 181 8.09 7.66 -2.48
CA GLY A 181 8.30 6.35 -3.10
C GLY A 181 9.22 5.44 -2.27
N THR A 182 9.25 5.60 -0.94
CA THR A 182 10.19 4.87 -0.07
C THR A 182 9.49 3.92 0.90
N ILE A 183 10.20 2.85 1.26
CA ILE A 183 9.85 1.96 2.38
C ILE A 183 11.02 1.96 3.35
N THR A 184 10.78 2.24 4.62
CA THR A 184 11.79 2.17 5.67
C THR A 184 11.38 1.19 6.76
N ALA A 185 12.34 0.49 7.34
CA ALA A 185 12.13 -0.36 8.51
C ALA A 185 13.25 -0.09 9.52
N GLY A 186 12.88 0.58 10.62
CA GLY A 186 13.83 1.25 11.50
C GLY A 186 14.73 2.22 10.73
N ASP A 187 15.94 2.45 11.25
CA ASP A 187 16.92 3.36 10.65
C ASP A 187 17.92 2.66 9.71
N LYS A 188 17.85 1.32 9.61
CA LYS A 188 18.85 0.51 8.89
C LYS A 188 18.42 0.08 7.50
N VAL A 189 17.12 0.00 7.23
CA VAL A 189 16.61 -0.50 5.95
C VAL A 189 15.82 0.61 5.26
N THR A 190 16.17 0.89 4.02
CA THR A 190 15.44 1.77 3.13
C THR A 190 15.41 1.17 1.73
N ILE A 191 14.22 1.07 1.15
CA ILE A 191 14.01 0.75 -0.26
C ILE A 191 13.50 2.03 -0.91
N ASN A 192 14.24 2.54 -1.89
CA ASN A 192 13.87 3.74 -2.62
C ASN A 192 13.43 3.37 -4.04
N GLY A 193 12.12 3.42 -4.29
CA GLY A 193 11.56 3.12 -5.62
C GLY A 193 11.88 4.17 -6.68
N THR A 194 12.26 5.39 -6.28
CA THR A 194 12.62 6.48 -7.20
C THR A 194 14.05 6.34 -7.72
N THR A 195 15.01 5.97 -6.88
CA THR A 195 16.42 5.77 -7.29
C THR A 195 16.74 4.32 -7.63
N GLY A 196 15.89 3.37 -7.20
CA GLY A 196 16.16 1.94 -7.28
C GLY A 196 17.13 1.44 -6.19
N ASP A 197 17.56 2.33 -5.28
CA ASP A 197 18.53 1.97 -4.24
C ASP A 197 17.90 1.16 -3.12
N ILE A 198 18.63 0.15 -2.67
CA ILE A 198 18.34 -0.58 -1.43
C ILE A 198 19.50 -0.32 -0.47
N LYS A 199 19.21 0.41 0.60
CA LYS A 199 20.12 0.58 1.72
C LYS A 199 19.71 -0.41 2.81
N ALA A 200 20.63 -1.30 3.17
CA ALA A 200 20.49 -2.16 4.34
C ALA A 200 21.71 -1.93 5.26
N GLY A 201 21.62 -2.39 6.50
CA GLY A 201 22.79 -2.55 7.36
C GLY A 201 23.69 -3.69 6.84
N THR A 202 23.98 -4.67 7.68
CA THR A 202 24.66 -5.89 7.23
C THR A 202 23.68 -6.84 6.54
N VAL A 203 24.04 -7.34 5.36
CA VAL A 203 23.29 -8.40 4.66
C VAL A 203 23.85 -9.76 5.06
N LYS A 204 23.04 -10.61 5.69
CA LYS A 204 23.39 -12.00 6.01
C LYS A 204 22.58 -12.95 5.13
N ILE A 205 23.27 -13.75 4.33
CA ILE A 205 22.65 -14.78 3.47
C ILE A 205 22.90 -16.14 4.15
N THR A 206 21.83 -16.87 4.47
CA THR A 206 21.93 -18.20 5.13
C THR A 206 21.45 -19.29 4.18
N GLY A 207 22.09 -20.47 4.23
CA GLY A 207 21.81 -21.57 3.30
C GLY A 207 22.51 -21.37 1.95
N ALA A 208 22.04 -22.07 0.91
CA ALA A 208 22.60 -22.01 -0.44
C ALA A 208 22.04 -20.81 -1.26
N GLY A 209 22.14 -19.58 -0.72
CA GLY A 209 21.68 -18.37 -1.41
C GLY A 209 22.73 -17.78 -2.37
N THR A 210 22.29 -17.14 -3.45
CA THR A 210 23.15 -16.46 -4.45
C THR A 210 22.87 -14.96 -4.54
N VAL A 211 23.83 -14.20 -5.04
CA VAL A 211 23.68 -12.78 -5.42
C VAL A 211 24.00 -12.66 -6.91
N ASN A 212 22.96 -12.56 -7.73
CA ASN A 212 23.07 -12.54 -9.19
C ASN A 212 23.03 -11.09 -9.73
N GLU A 213 23.24 -10.93 -11.05
CA GLU A 213 23.17 -9.65 -11.76
C GLU A 213 24.19 -8.59 -11.31
N LEU A 214 25.27 -9.02 -10.63
CA LEU A 214 26.41 -8.15 -10.34
C LEU A 214 27.12 -7.76 -11.65
N THR A 215 27.36 -6.46 -11.83
CA THR A 215 27.88 -5.90 -13.08
C THR A 215 29.41 -5.90 -13.17
N ASN A 216 30.12 -6.09 -12.05
CA ASN A 216 31.58 -6.18 -12.01
C ASN A 216 32.08 -7.55 -12.52
N ARG A 217 32.02 -7.76 -13.83
CA ARG A 217 32.29 -9.06 -14.48
C ARG A 217 33.70 -9.22 -15.03
N THR A 218 34.52 -8.17 -15.01
CA THR A 218 35.87 -8.16 -15.59
C THR A 218 36.93 -7.96 -14.52
N TRP A 219 38.10 -8.53 -14.74
CA TRP A 219 39.30 -8.35 -13.94
C TRP A 219 40.49 -8.20 -14.88
N ASP A 220 41.36 -7.23 -14.62
CA ASP A 220 42.62 -7.05 -15.35
C ASP A 220 43.74 -7.64 -14.50
N ILE A 221 44.36 -8.73 -14.98
CA ILE A 221 45.45 -9.41 -14.28
C ILE A 221 46.76 -8.62 -14.39
N ASP A 222 46.96 -7.91 -15.50
CA ASP A 222 48.20 -7.20 -15.80
C ASP A 222 48.25 -5.84 -15.08
N ASN A 223 47.10 -5.20 -14.90
CA ASN A 223 46.97 -3.95 -14.17
C ASN A 223 45.76 -3.95 -13.20
N PRO A 224 45.86 -4.65 -12.06
CA PRO A 224 44.74 -4.85 -11.16
C PRO A 224 44.31 -3.54 -10.48
N THR A 225 43.02 -3.22 -10.59
CA THR A 225 42.40 -2.08 -9.89
C THR A 225 41.33 -2.58 -8.94
N VAL A 226 41.54 -2.39 -7.63
CA VAL A 226 40.63 -2.87 -6.59
C VAL A 226 39.61 -1.80 -6.24
N VAL A 227 38.33 -2.16 -6.34
CA VAL A 227 37.24 -1.36 -5.76
C VAL A 227 36.88 -1.96 -4.40
N HIS A 228 37.10 -1.18 -3.34
CA HIS A 228 36.89 -1.64 -1.97
C HIS A 228 35.40 -1.70 -1.64
N GLY A 229 34.99 -2.71 -0.86
CA GLY A 229 33.61 -2.87 -0.38
C GLY A 229 32.62 -3.49 -1.37
N GLN A 230 33.08 -3.91 -2.56
CA GLN A 230 32.27 -4.65 -3.53
C GLN A 230 32.52 -6.16 -3.42
N ALA A 231 31.48 -6.96 -3.65
CA ALA A 231 31.61 -8.41 -3.79
C ALA A 231 32.24 -8.76 -5.14
N ALA A 232 33.12 -9.77 -5.20
CA ALA A 232 33.65 -10.27 -6.46
C ALA A 232 32.63 -11.17 -7.17
N THR A 233 32.63 -11.17 -8.50
CA THR A 233 31.80 -12.09 -9.30
C THR A 233 32.54 -13.39 -9.63
N GLU A 234 31.78 -14.44 -9.95
CA GLU A 234 32.34 -15.70 -10.45
C GLU A 234 33.12 -15.50 -11.76
N ASP A 235 32.72 -14.56 -12.62
CA ASP A 235 33.44 -14.20 -13.83
C ASP A 235 34.84 -13.62 -13.52
N GLN A 236 34.94 -12.71 -12.55
CA GLN A 236 36.23 -12.19 -12.07
C GLN A 236 37.11 -13.31 -11.49
N LEU A 237 36.51 -14.17 -10.65
CA LEU A 237 37.21 -15.30 -10.07
C LEU A 237 37.68 -16.30 -11.14
N LYS A 238 36.86 -16.53 -12.18
CA LYS A 238 37.23 -17.37 -13.31
C LYS A 238 38.42 -16.79 -14.06
N HIS A 239 38.44 -15.49 -14.33
CA HIS A 239 39.55 -14.85 -15.03
C HIS A 239 40.88 -15.05 -14.26
N VAL A 240 40.87 -14.80 -12.95
CA VAL A 240 42.01 -15.09 -12.07
C VAL A 240 42.37 -16.58 -12.08
N SER A 241 41.37 -17.47 -12.01
CA SER A 241 41.58 -18.91 -12.04
C SER A 241 42.18 -19.40 -13.35
N ASP A 242 41.80 -18.82 -14.49
CA ASP A 242 42.39 -19.13 -15.80
C ASP A 242 43.84 -18.67 -15.86
N GLY A 243 44.16 -17.48 -15.32
CA GLY A 243 45.55 -17.01 -15.19
C GLY A 243 46.43 -17.97 -14.36
N VAL A 244 45.91 -18.46 -13.23
CA VAL A 244 46.60 -19.48 -12.41
C VAL A 244 46.77 -20.80 -13.17
N LYS A 245 45.77 -21.20 -13.96
CA LYS A 245 45.83 -22.42 -14.80
C LYS A 245 46.88 -22.30 -15.91
N ASN A 246 47.01 -21.11 -16.51
CA ASN A 246 48.05 -20.82 -17.51
C ASN A 246 49.44 -20.89 -16.87
N ASN A 247 49.65 -20.23 -15.72
CA ASN A 247 50.91 -20.32 -14.98
C ASN A 247 51.29 -21.77 -14.64
N LYS A 248 50.32 -22.60 -14.21
CA LYS A 248 50.54 -24.03 -13.96
C LYS A 248 51.06 -24.76 -15.20
N THR A 249 50.53 -24.42 -16.37
CA THR A 249 50.93 -25.00 -17.66
C THR A 249 52.34 -24.54 -18.05
N ASP A 250 52.63 -23.25 -17.95
CA ASP A 250 53.93 -22.68 -18.27
C ASP A 250 55.04 -23.25 -17.38
N ILE A 251 54.80 -23.36 -16.07
CA ILE A 251 55.73 -24.00 -15.13
C ILE A 251 55.98 -25.46 -15.53
N THR A 252 54.95 -26.20 -15.93
CA THR A 252 55.09 -27.59 -16.40
C THR A 252 55.94 -27.66 -17.67
N ASN A 253 55.71 -26.77 -18.63
CA ASN A 253 56.48 -26.69 -19.87
C ASN A 253 57.95 -26.34 -19.62
N ILE A 254 58.21 -25.39 -18.70
CA ILE A 254 59.55 -25.01 -18.27
C ILE A 254 60.25 -26.22 -17.64
N ASN A 255 59.61 -26.91 -16.69
CA ASN A 255 60.17 -28.09 -16.04
C ASN A 255 60.47 -29.21 -17.04
N ASN A 256 59.57 -29.48 -17.98
CA ASN A 256 59.80 -30.46 -19.05
C ASN A 256 60.98 -30.07 -19.93
N THR A 257 61.15 -28.78 -20.23
CA THR A 257 62.28 -28.28 -21.02
C THR A 257 63.59 -28.41 -20.27
N ILE A 258 63.62 -28.05 -18.98
CA ILE A 258 64.78 -28.23 -18.11
C ILE A 258 65.16 -29.72 -18.00
N ALA A 259 64.18 -30.60 -17.86
CA ALA A 259 64.38 -32.05 -17.73
C ALA A 259 64.99 -32.70 -18.99
N LYS A 260 64.88 -32.07 -20.18
CA LYS A 260 65.53 -32.56 -21.41
C LYS A 260 67.06 -32.53 -21.32
N GLY A 261 67.63 -31.67 -20.49
CA GLY A 261 69.08 -31.56 -20.30
C GLY A 261 69.86 -31.17 -21.56
N LEU A 262 71.16 -31.40 -21.53
CA LEU A 262 72.11 -31.22 -22.62
C LEU A 262 72.62 -32.57 -23.11
N ASN A 263 72.65 -32.76 -24.42
CA ASN A 263 73.14 -33.97 -25.05
C ASN A 263 74.55 -33.75 -25.57
N PHE A 264 75.49 -34.58 -25.14
CA PHE A 264 76.86 -34.64 -25.62
C PHE A 264 77.08 -35.97 -26.33
N LYS A 265 77.75 -35.94 -27.48
CA LYS A 265 78.05 -37.14 -28.25
C LYS A 265 79.52 -37.13 -28.63
N GLY A 266 80.21 -38.24 -28.38
CA GLY A 266 81.56 -38.46 -28.87
C GLY A 266 81.56 -39.00 -30.30
N ASP A 267 82.68 -39.59 -30.70
CA ASP A 267 82.81 -40.25 -32.00
C ASP A 267 82.04 -41.58 -32.06
N ASP A 268 81.64 -42.13 -30.91
CA ASP A 268 80.75 -43.29 -30.84
C ASP A 268 79.27 -42.90 -31.08
N THR A 269 78.36 -43.88 -31.07
CA THR A 269 76.94 -43.63 -31.28
C THR A 269 76.17 -43.26 -30.00
N THR A 270 76.82 -43.29 -28.83
CA THR A 270 76.15 -43.13 -27.54
C THR A 270 76.02 -41.66 -27.18
N VAL A 271 74.82 -41.25 -26.78
CA VAL A 271 74.57 -39.89 -26.30
C VAL A 271 74.62 -39.88 -24.78
N ILE A 272 75.43 -38.99 -24.23
CA ILE A 272 75.46 -38.67 -22.80
C ILE A 272 74.52 -37.49 -22.58
N ASN A 273 73.41 -37.72 -21.88
CA ASN A 273 72.54 -36.65 -21.42
C ASN A 273 72.99 -36.16 -20.04
N LYS A 274 73.04 -34.85 -19.85
CA LYS A 274 73.30 -34.21 -18.57
C LYS A 274 72.20 -33.20 -18.25
N GLN A 275 71.53 -33.39 -17.13
CA GLN A 275 70.55 -32.42 -16.65
C GLN A 275 71.23 -31.15 -16.14
N LEU A 276 70.48 -30.04 -16.04
CA LEU A 276 71.02 -28.79 -15.52
C LEU A 276 71.53 -29.00 -14.09
N GLY A 277 72.80 -28.63 -13.84
CA GLY A 277 73.47 -28.84 -12.56
C GLY A 277 74.27 -30.15 -12.47
N GLU A 278 74.12 -31.08 -13.40
CA GLU A 278 74.97 -32.26 -13.45
C GLU A 278 76.35 -31.95 -14.05
N GLN A 279 77.38 -32.57 -13.49
CA GLN A 279 78.74 -32.47 -14.00
C GLN A 279 78.96 -33.43 -15.18
N LEU A 280 79.58 -32.93 -16.27
CA LEU A 280 80.15 -33.74 -17.34
C LEU A 280 81.65 -33.91 -17.12
N ASP A 281 82.09 -35.14 -16.91
CA ASP A 281 83.51 -35.48 -16.85
C ASP A 281 84.05 -35.75 -18.25
N ILE A 282 85.17 -35.14 -18.60
CA ILE A 282 85.92 -35.41 -19.83
C ILE A 282 87.31 -35.91 -19.43
N LYS A 283 87.63 -37.18 -19.71
CA LYS A 283 88.88 -37.83 -19.26
C LYS A 283 89.63 -38.44 -20.44
N GLY A 284 90.90 -38.07 -20.57
CA GLY A 284 91.82 -38.60 -21.61
C GLY A 284 92.61 -39.85 -21.20
N GLY A 285 92.48 -40.31 -19.94
CA GLY A 285 93.08 -41.55 -19.44
C GLY A 285 94.57 -41.52 -19.09
N ALA A 286 95.30 -40.46 -19.42
CA ALA A 286 96.70 -40.28 -19.05
C ALA A 286 96.88 -39.76 -17.60
N ASP A 287 98.06 -40.00 -17.03
CA ASP A 287 98.46 -39.40 -15.74
C ASP A 287 98.52 -37.87 -15.87
N ALA A 288 97.81 -37.17 -14.99
CA ALA A 288 97.69 -35.72 -15.01
C ALA A 288 99.03 -34.98 -14.91
N ASN A 289 100.06 -35.61 -14.33
CA ASN A 289 101.40 -35.03 -14.21
C ASN A 289 102.30 -35.30 -15.43
N LYS A 290 101.79 -36.04 -16.43
CA LYS A 290 102.52 -36.44 -17.64
C LYS A 290 101.76 -36.02 -18.91
N LEU A 291 101.06 -34.89 -18.84
CA LEU A 291 100.39 -34.29 -19.99
C LEU A 291 101.32 -33.29 -20.67
N SER A 292 101.23 -33.20 -22.00
CA SER A 292 101.90 -32.15 -22.77
C SER A 292 100.96 -30.97 -23.02
N ASP A 293 101.47 -29.76 -22.91
CA ASP A 293 100.73 -28.54 -23.29
C ASP A 293 100.74 -28.32 -24.82
N ASP A 294 99.78 -27.53 -25.32
CA ASP A 294 99.66 -27.01 -26.69
C ASP A 294 99.54 -28.02 -27.86
N ASN A 295 99.65 -29.32 -27.60
CA ASN A 295 99.59 -30.33 -28.66
C ASN A 295 98.18 -30.69 -29.12
N ILE A 296 97.14 -30.32 -28.37
CA ILE A 296 95.74 -30.56 -28.69
C ILE A 296 95.03 -29.23 -28.90
N GLY A 297 94.47 -29.03 -30.09
CA GLY A 297 93.65 -27.87 -30.43
C GLY A 297 92.17 -28.23 -30.51
N VAL A 298 91.30 -27.29 -30.13
CA VAL A 298 89.84 -27.40 -30.28
C VAL A 298 89.37 -26.31 -31.24
N VAL A 299 88.69 -26.70 -32.31
CA VAL A 299 88.17 -25.76 -33.33
C VAL A 299 86.69 -26.02 -33.61
N SER A 300 85.88 -24.95 -33.61
CA SER A 300 84.46 -25.06 -33.96
C SER A 300 84.26 -25.09 -35.48
N ALA A 301 83.54 -26.08 -35.99
CA ALA A 301 83.10 -26.14 -37.39
C ALA A 301 81.85 -27.03 -37.53
N ASN A 302 80.92 -26.65 -38.40
CA ASN A 302 79.70 -27.42 -38.74
C ASN A 302 78.84 -27.83 -37.52
N GLY A 303 78.76 -26.96 -36.51
CA GLY A 303 77.98 -27.25 -35.29
C GLY A 303 78.64 -28.23 -34.31
N ALA A 304 79.92 -28.57 -34.50
CA ALA A 304 80.69 -29.43 -33.61
C ALA A 304 82.00 -28.76 -33.15
N LEU A 305 82.48 -29.15 -31.97
CA LEU A 305 83.83 -28.85 -31.50
C LEU A 305 84.76 -29.99 -31.94
N ASN A 306 85.65 -29.72 -32.90
CA ASN A 306 86.58 -30.71 -33.42
C ASN A 306 87.88 -30.65 -32.63
N VAL A 307 88.27 -31.78 -32.05
CA VAL A 307 89.54 -31.96 -31.34
C VAL A 307 90.59 -32.45 -32.32
N LYS A 308 91.75 -31.78 -32.40
CA LYS A 308 92.80 -32.07 -33.38
C LYS A 308 94.17 -32.04 -32.74
N LEU A 309 95.09 -32.85 -33.26
CA LEU A 309 96.51 -32.73 -32.95
C LEU A 309 97.11 -31.51 -33.66
N SER A 310 98.04 -30.84 -32.99
CA SER A 310 98.89 -29.82 -33.62
C SER A 310 99.71 -30.43 -34.76
N LYS A 311 99.98 -29.63 -35.81
CA LYS A 311 100.88 -30.03 -36.90
C LYS A 311 102.33 -30.22 -36.41
N GLU A 312 102.70 -29.50 -35.35
CA GLU A 312 104.00 -29.61 -34.70
C GLU A 312 103.77 -30.10 -33.26
N LEU A 313 104.20 -31.33 -32.96
CA LEU A 313 104.15 -31.88 -31.61
C LEU A 313 105.40 -31.46 -30.84
N LYS A 314 105.22 -30.78 -29.71
CA LYS A 314 106.30 -30.23 -28.88
C LYS A 314 106.24 -30.79 -27.46
N ASN A 315 107.34 -30.71 -26.73
CA ASN A 315 107.42 -31.07 -25.31
C ASN A 315 106.94 -32.51 -24.98
N LEU A 316 107.16 -33.46 -25.91
CA LEU A 316 106.95 -34.88 -25.65
C LEU A 316 108.22 -35.50 -25.07
N THR A 317 108.07 -36.41 -24.10
CA THR A 317 109.20 -37.20 -23.58
C THR A 317 109.58 -38.32 -24.54
N SER A 318 108.59 -39.00 -25.12
CA SER A 318 108.80 -40.06 -26.10
C SER A 318 107.54 -40.34 -26.92
N VAL A 319 107.71 -40.89 -28.11
CA VAL A 319 106.67 -41.55 -28.91
C VAL A 319 107.01 -43.03 -28.99
N THR A 320 106.11 -43.88 -28.50
CA THR A 320 106.32 -45.34 -28.48
C THR A 320 105.25 -46.04 -29.30
N THR A 321 105.66 -46.87 -30.24
CA THR A 321 104.78 -47.70 -31.06
C THR A 321 105.34 -49.12 -31.15
N GLY A 322 104.73 -50.07 -30.42
CA GLY A 322 105.28 -51.43 -30.31
C GLY A 322 106.69 -51.42 -29.70
N ASN A 323 107.67 -52.02 -30.40
CA ASN A 323 109.08 -52.05 -29.97
C ASN A 323 109.87 -50.78 -30.31
N THR A 324 109.27 -49.83 -31.04
CA THR A 324 109.96 -48.61 -31.48
C THR A 324 109.71 -47.47 -30.50
N VAL A 325 110.78 -46.80 -30.07
CA VAL A 325 110.74 -45.61 -29.21
C VAL A 325 111.50 -44.49 -29.88
N MET A 326 110.86 -43.33 -30.06
CA MET A 326 111.51 -42.07 -30.40
C MET A 326 111.53 -41.19 -29.16
N ASN A 327 112.70 -40.76 -28.72
CA ASN A 327 112.86 -39.87 -27.56
C ASN A 327 114.06 -38.92 -27.77
N THR A 328 114.48 -38.25 -26.69
CA THR A 328 115.62 -37.31 -26.71
C THR A 328 116.96 -37.96 -27.08
N ASP A 329 117.10 -39.28 -26.94
CA ASP A 329 118.32 -40.02 -27.24
C ASP A 329 118.38 -40.49 -28.71
N GLY A 330 117.24 -40.48 -29.41
CA GLY A 330 117.10 -40.87 -30.82
C GLY A 330 115.93 -41.82 -31.08
N LEU A 331 116.10 -42.73 -32.05
CA LEU A 331 115.14 -43.77 -32.45
C LEU A 331 115.71 -45.15 -32.08
N THR A 332 114.99 -45.93 -31.27
CA THR A 332 115.41 -47.28 -30.88
C THR A 332 114.34 -48.30 -31.23
N ILE A 333 114.71 -49.43 -31.83
CA ILE A 333 113.86 -50.62 -31.99
C ILE A 333 114.35 -51.68 -31.00
N ASN A 334 113.53 -52.00 -30.00
CA ASN A 334 113.88 -53.01 -29.01
C ASN A 334 114.06 -54.40 -29.67
N GLY A 335 115.23 -55.00 -29.50
CA GLY A 335 115.62 -56.25 -30.18
C GLY A 335 116.00 -56.07 -31.67
N GLY A 336 116.25 -54.85 -32.12
CA GLY A 336 116.64 -54.54 -33.49
C GLY A 336 117.54 -53.30 -33.58
N PRO A 337 117.58 -52.66 -34.76
CA PRO A 337 118.44 -51.49 -34.99
C PRO A 337 118.09 -50.28 -34.11
N LYS A 338 119.07 -49.42 -33.85
CA LYS A 338 118.87 -48.10 -33.23
C LYS A 338 119.67 -47.01 -33.94
N ILE A 339 119.10 -45.81 -33.99
CA ILE A 339 119.71 -44.57 -34.46
C ILE A 339 119.71 -43.64 -33.26
N VAL A 340 120.83 -43.56 -32.54
CA VAL A 340 120.97 -42.73 -31.35
C VAL A 340 121.96 -41.60 -31.60
N LYS A 341 122.01 -40.62 -30.70
CA LYS A 341 122.95 -39.48 -30.78
C LYS A 341 124.42 -39.87 -31.05
N ASP A 342 124.84 -41.06 -30.58
CA ASP A 342 126.22 -41.54 -30.67
C ASP A 342 126.49 -42.41 -31.91
N GLY A 343 125.48 -42.70 -32.74
CA GLY A 343 125.64 -43.46 -33.98
C GLY A 343 124.48 -44.40 -34.34
N ILE A 344 124.68 -45.14 -35.43
CA ILE A 344 123.74 -46.16 -35.93
C ILE A 344 124.24 -47.55 -35.52
N ASP A 345 123.37 -48.35 -34.94
CA ASP A 345 123.58 -49.77 -34.65
C ASP A 345 122.54 -50.58 -35.44
N ALA A 346 123.03 -51.49 -36.27
CA ALA A 346 122.21 -52.23 -37.23
C ALA A 346 121.49 -53.45 -36.64
N GLY A 347 121.60 -53.71 -35.33
CA GLY A 347 120.76 -54.69 -34.62
C GLY A 347 121.06 -56.16 -34.95
N GLY A 348 122.35 -56.51 -34.98
CA GLY A 348 122.81 -57.90 -35.09
C GLY A 348 122.67 -58.72 -33.81
#